data_AF-A0A1Q8ZHA7-F1
#
_entry.id   AF-A0A1Q8ZHA7-F1
#
_cell.length_a   1.000
_cell.length_b   1.000
_cell.length_c   1.000
_cell.angle_alpha   90.00
_cell.angle_beta   90.00
_cell.angle_gamma   90.00
#
_symmetry.space_group_name_H-M   'P 1'
#
loop_
_entity.id
_entity.type
_entity.pdbx_description
1 polymer ?
#
loop_
_entity_poly.entity_id
_entity_poly.type
_entity_poly.pdbx_seq_one_letter_code
_entity_poly.pdbx_strand_id
1 'polypeptide(L)' 'MVTNASILRLAWSVIEESRSRELLMLNDAGLVKELLRQISRRVLLSGEEEGNLYQYISSKTALIRDLAESSLN' A
#
# COMPACT_ATOMS: atom_id res chain seq x y z
N MET A 1 -14.70 13.89 6.06
CA MET A 1 -14.02 13.13 4.99
C MET A 1 -13.68 11.76 5.57
N VAL A 2 -14.43 10.72 5.18
CA VAL A 2 -14.15 9.36 5.68
C VAL A 2 -13.09 8.77 4.76
N THR A 3 -11.82 9.00 5.07
CA THR A 3 -10.79 8.08 4.61
C THR A 3 -11.09 6.76 5.31
N ASN A 4 -11.76 5.88 4.56
CA ASN A 4 -12.38 4.67 5.04
C ASN A 4 -11.29 3.81 5.70
N ALA A 5 -11.28 3.76 7.03
CA ALA A 5 -10.25 3.04 7.82
C ALA A 5 -10.10 1.59 7.33
N SER A 6 -11.17 1.03 6.76
CA SER A 6 -11.21 -0.26 6.08
C SER A 6 -10.21 -0.38 4.93
N ILE A 7 -10.13 0.61 4.03
CA ILE A 7 -9.22 0.60 2.88
C ILE A 7 -7.78 0.75 3.34
N LEU A 8 -7.58 1.60 4.35
CA LEU A 8 -6.31 1.84 5.01
C LEU A 8 -5.76 0.57 5.67
N ARG A 9 -6.64 -0.16 6.37
CA ARG A 9 -6.32 -1.43 7.02
C ARG A 9 -6.14 -2.56 6.00
N LEU A 10 -6.87 -2.51 4.88
CA LEU A 10 -6.64 -3.40 3.73
C LEU A 10 -5.27 -3.15 3.11
N ALA A 11 -4.91 -1.89 2.89
CA ALA A 11 -3.58 -1.52 2.40
C ALA A 11 -2.51 -2.05 3.33
N TRP A 12 -2.64 -1.80 4.64
CA TRP A 12 -1.70 -2.30 5.63
C TRP A 12 -1.65 -3.83 5.66
N SER A 13 -2.80 -4.50 5.61
CA SER A 13 -2.86 -5.97 5.59
C SER A 13 -2.21 -6.55 4.33
N VAL A 14 -2.38 -5.92 3.18
CA VAL A 14 -1.69 -6.32 1.94
C VAL A 14 -0.20 -6.02 2.07
N ILE A 15 0.22 -4.91 2.65
CA ILE A 15 1.64 -4.62 2.93
C ILE A 15 2.24 -5.70 3.82
N GLU A 16 1.54 -6.09 4.90
CA GLU A 16 1.98 -7.14 5.82
C GLU A 16 2.03 -8.51 5.15
N GLU A 17 1.00 -8.89 4.40
CA GLU A 17 0.95 -10.14 3.64
C GLU A 17 2.05 -10.16 2.55
N SER A 18 2.31 -8.99 1.97
CA SER A 18 3.32 -8.77 0.95
C SER A 18 4.67 -8.36 1.55
N ARG A 19 4.90 -8.45 2.89
CA ARG A 19 6.23 -8.32 3.57
C ARG A 19 7.13 -9.52 3.24
N SER A 20 7.25 -9.80 1.97
CA SER A 20 8.19 -10.74 1.38
C SER A 20 9.32 -9.91 0.80
N ARG A 21 10.54 -10.43 0.80
CA ARG A 21 11.72 -9.78 0.21
C ARG A 21 11.47 -9.23 -1.21
N GLU A 22 10.48 -9.76 -1.93
CA GLU A 22 9.97 -9.21 -3.20
C GLU A 22 9.48 -7.75 -3.13
N LEU A 23 8.79 -7.30 -2.06
CA LEU A 23 8.39 -5.90 -1.93
C LEU A 23 9.58 -4.97 -1.70
N LEU A 24 10.59 -5.45 -0.98
CA LEU A 24 11.85 -4.73 -0.78
C LEU A 24 12.65 -4.62 -2.08
N MET A 25 12.47 -5.55 -3.03
CA MET A 25 13.05 -5.43 -4.37
C MET A 25 12.29 -4.45 -5.28
N LEU A 26 11.08 -4.02 -4.90
CA LEU A 26 10.29 -3.05 -5.67
C LEU A 26 10.60 -1.61 -5.28
N ASN A 27 10.86 -0.77 -6.29
CA ASN A 27 10.97 0.69 -6.14
C ASN A 27 9.66 1.31 -5.63
N ASP A 28 9.68 2.56 -5.11
CA ASP A 28 8.52 3.18 -4.42
C ASP A 28 7.26 3.13 -5.29
N ALA A 29 7.42 3.52 -6.55
CA ALA A 29 6.34 3.50 -7.53
C ALA A 29 5.83 2.08 -7.81
N GLY A 30 6.71 1.07 -7.79
CA GLY A 30 6.33 -0.34 -7.98
C GLY A 30 5.54 -0.88 -6.80
N LEU A 31 5.98 -0.58 -5.58
CA LEU A 31 5.32 -0.97 -4.35
C LEU A 31 3.93 -0.34 -4.22
N VAL A 32 3.82 0.96 -4.48
CA VAL A 32 2.51 1.66 -4.52
C VAL A 32 1.59 1.01 -5.54
N LYS A 33 2.07 0.75 -6.75
CA LYS A 33 1.26 0.24 -7.85
C LYS A 33 0.81 -1.20 -7.61
N GLU A 34 1.66 -2.03 -7.02
CA GLU A 34 1.32 -3.39 -6.63
C GLU A 34 0.28 -3.41 -5.50
N LEU A 35 0.44 -2.55 -4.49
CA LEU A 35 -0.55 -2.38 -3.43
C LEU A 35 -1.90 -1.90 -3.96
N LEU A 36 -1.89 -0.88 -4.82
CA LEU A 36 -3.10 -0.37 -5.45
C LEU A 36 -3.82 -1.47 -6.23
N ARG A 37 -3.07 -2.29 -6.97
CA ARG A 37 -3.59 -3.42 -7.74
C ARG A 37 -4.18 -4.50 -6.84
N GLN A 38 -3.51 -4.86 -5.76
CA GLN A 38 -3.99 -5.83 -4.78
C GLN A 38 -5.25 -5.35 -4.06
N ILE A 39 -5.30 -4.06 -3.69
CA ILE A 39 -6.46 -3.47 -3.02
C ILE A 39 -7.63 -3.36 -3.99
N SER A 40 -7.41 -2.89 -5.22
CA SER A 40 -8.42 -2.83 -6.30
C SER A 40 -8.98 -4.21 -6.66
N ARG A 41 -8.20 -5.28 -6.47
CA ARG A 41 -8.69 -6.67 -6.58
C ARG A 41 -9.59 -7.11 -5.41
N ARG A 42 -9.38 -6.59 -4.21
CA ARG A 42 -10.15 -6.96 -3.01
C ARG A 42 -11.34 -6.03 -2.76
N VAL A 43 -11.28 -4.77 -3.20
CA VAL A 43 -12.32 -3.76 -3.04
C VAL A 43 -12.52 -3.01 -4.35
N LEU A 44 -13.78 -2.82 -4.73
CA LEU A 44 -14.14 -1.97 -5.87
C LEU A 44 -13.88 -0.51 -5.49
N LEU A 45 -12.70 -0.01 -5.85
CA LEU A 45 -12.36 1.41 -5.73
C LEU A 45 -13.02 2.17 -6.88
N SER A 46 -13.71 3.26 -6.57
CA SER A 46 -14.05 4.26 -7.60
C SER A 46 -12.78 5.03 -7.98
N GLY A 47 -12.68 5.56 -9.20
CA GLY A 47 -11.46 6.27 -9.66
C GLY A 47 -11.00 7.40 -8.73
N GLU A 48 -11.93 8.04 -8.02
CA GLU A 48 -11.63 9.03 -6.97
C GLU A 48 -11.01 8.39 -5.71
N GLU A 49 -11.52 7.24 -5.26
CA GLU A 49 -10.94 6.50 -4.15
C GLU A 49 -9.57 5.94 -4.51
N GLU A 50 -9.39 5.47 -5.75
CA GLU A 50 -8.10 4.97 -6.23
C GLU A 50 -7.04 6.08 -6.25
N GLY A 51 -7.39 7.29 -6.71
CA GLY A 51 -6.51 8.45 -6.68
C GLY A 51 -6.16 8.90 -5.26
N ASN A 52 -7.16 8.99 -4.37
CA ASN A 52 -6.94 9.32 -2.97
C ASN A 52 -6.07 8.27 -2.26
N LEU A 53 -6.30 6.99 -2.55
CA LEU A 53 -5.54 5.90 -1.98
C LEU A 53 -4.12 5.86 -2.51
N TYR A 54 -3.93 6.10 -3.81
CA TYR A 54 -2.61 6.23 -4.43
C TYR A 54 -1.81 7.35 -3.77
N GLN A 55 -2.40 8.53 -3.61
CA GLN A 55 -1.73 9.66 -2.98
C GLN A 55 -1.42 9.38 -1.50
N TYR A 56 -2.34 8.74 -0.78
CA TYR A 56 -2.15 8.36 0.61
C TYR A 56 -1.03 7.32 0.78
N ILE A 57 -1.09 6.24 0.02
CA ILE A 57 -0.09 5.17 0.04
C ILE A 57 1.25 5.75 -0.40
N SER A 58 1.33 6.47 -1.53
CA SER A 58 2.57 7.08 -2.01
C SER A 58 3.20 8.02 -0.99
N SER A 59 2.40 8.79 -0.25
CA SER A 59 2.90 9.65 0.84
C SER A 59 3.41 8.84 2.04
N LYS A 60 2.83 7.67 2.30
CA LYS A 60 3.27 6.74 3.36
C LYS A 60 4.22 5.64 2.88
N THR A 61 4.52 5.53 1.59
CA THR A 61 5.37 4.47 1.01
C THR A 61 6.78 4.54 1.56
N ALA A 62 7.30 5.75 1.74
CA ALA A 62 8.57 5.97 2.41
C ALA A 62 8.59 5.36 3.82
N LEU A 63 7.52 5.55 4.61
CA LEU A 63 7.37 4.95 5.95
C LEU A 63 7.17 3.43 5.90
N ILE A 64 6.44 2.93 4.91
CA ILE A 64 6.21 1.49 4.73
C ILE A 64 7.52 0.78 4.40
N ARG A 65 8.35 1.38 3.53
CA ARG A 65 9.68 0.87 3.23
C ARG A 65 10.58 0.89 4.45
N ASP A 66 10.63 2.02 5.16
CA ASP A 66 11.42 2.17 6.38
C ASP A 66 11.05 1.10 7.43
N LEU A 67 9.75 0.81 7.58
CA LEU A 67 9.24 -0.24 8.46
C LEU A 67 9.56 -1.66 7.96
N ALA A 68 9.52 -1.89 6.65
CA ALA A 68 9.85 -3.17 6.03
C ALA A 68 11.35 -3.48 6.13
N GLU A 69 12.21 -2.48 5.94
CA GLU A 69 13.65 -2.57 6.17
C GLU A 69 13.95 -2.80 7.66
N SER A 70 13.28 -2.06 8.55
CA SER A 70 13.46 -2.21 10.01
C SER A 70 12.96 -3.56 10.55
N SER A 71 11.99 -4.20 9.90
CA SER A 71 11.51 -5.54 10.30
C SER A 71 12.45 -6.68 9.88
N LEU A 72 13.42 -6.41 8.99
CA LEU A 72 14.37 -7.40 8.47
C LEU A 72 15.68 -7.46 9.30
N ASN A 73 15.90 -6.49 10.19
CA ASN A 73 17.07 -6.37 11.06
C ASN A 73 16.79 -6.89 12.47
#